data_AF-A0A3E0QY82-F1
#
_entry.id   AF-A0A3E0QY82-F1
#
_cell.length_a   1.000
_cell.length_b   1.000
_cell.length_c   1.000
_cell.angle_alpha   90.00
_cell.angle_beta   90.00
_cell.angle_gamma   90.00
#
_symmetry.space_group_name_H-M   'P 1'
#
loop_
_entity.id
_entity.type
_entity.pdbx_description
1 polymer ?
#
loop_
_entity_poly.entity_id
_entity_poly.type
_entity_poly.pdbx_seq_one_letter_code
_entity_poly.pdbx_strand_id
1 'polypeptide(L)'
;MIKLIYLDLTLRSFEYQRCNFNYEIVIVNDGSTDHTKQIVESFLDKLRITYIEQSNKGRSAARNVAIENAKGEIILFNDDDRIVTPQFLNEQIKTHDKPNIVALG
;
A
#
# COMPACT_ATOMS: atom_id res chain seq x y z
N MET A 1 -6.88 -10.87 -15.31
CA MET A 1 -5.81 -10.32 -16.17
C MET A 1 -5.65 -8.80 -15.98
N ILE A 2 -6.71 -7.99 -16.13
CA ILE A 2 -6.65 -6.53 -15.95
C ILE A 2 -6.24 -6.11 -14.51
N LYS A 3 -6.86 -6.70 -13.47
CA LYS A 3 -6.52 -6.43 -12.05
C LYS A 3 -5.02 -6.57 -11.75
N LEU A 4 -4.42 -7.66 -12.22
CA LEU A 4 -3.01 -7.99 -12.00
C LEU A 4 -2.07 -6.94 -12.61
N ILE A 5 -2.42 -6.38 -13.77
CA ILE A 5 -1.67 -5.28 -14.39
C ILE A 5 -1.71 -4.04 -13.50
N TYR A 6 -2.88 -3.70 -12.95
CA TYR A 6 -3.01 -2.54 -12.07
C TYR A 6 -2.25 -2.71 -10.75
N LEU A 7 -2.23 -3.90 -10.16
CA LEU A 7 -1.43 -4.15 -8.97
C LEU A 7 0.08 -3.99 -9.24
N ASP A 8 0.59 -4.57 -10.34
CA ASP A 8 1.98 -4.40 -10.74
C ASP A 8 2.33 -2.92 -10.96
N LEU A 9 1.50 -2.18 -11.70
CA LEU A 9 1.72 -0.75 -11.93
C LEU A 9 1.63 0.08 -10.64
N THR A 10 0.72 -0.27 -9.74
CA THR A 10 0.57 0.37 -8.43
C THR A 10 1.83 0.19 -7.61
N LEU A 11 2.33 -1.05 -7.46
CA LEU A 11 3.56 -1.32 -6.70
C LEU A 11 4.79 -0.67 -7.34
N ARG A 12 4.92 -0.70 -8.68
CA ARG A 12 5.97 0.06 -9.38
C ARG A 12 5.90 1.55 -9.06
N SER A 13 4.71 2.14 -8.96
CA SER A 13 4.61 3.57 -8.63
C SER A 13 5.11 3.90 -7.21
N PHE A 14 5.09 2.93 -6.28
CA PHE A 14 5.72 3.06 -4.98
C PHE A 14 7.26 2.92 -5.05
N GLU A 15 7.79 2.05 -5.91
CA GLU A 15 9.24 1.95 -6.16
C GLU A 15 9.86 3.30 -6.58
N TYR A 16 9.10 4.14 -7.31
CA TYR A 16 9.54 5.44 -7.78
C TYR A 16 9.25 6.63 -6.84
N GLN A 17 8.80 6.40 -5.61
CA GLN A 17 8.56 7.49 -4.67
C GLN A 17 9.85 8.22 -4.29
N ARG A 18 9.81 9.54 -4.36
CA ARG A 18 10.93 10.43 -4.01
C ARG A 18 10.64 11.08 -2.67
N CYS A 19 11.05 10.41 -1.60
CA CYS A 19 10.90 10.89 -0.23
C CYS A 19 12.21 10.73 0.56
N ASN A 20 12.36 11.50 1.64
CA ASN A 20 13.54 11.50 2.51
C ASN A 20 13.29 10.82 3.86
N PHE A 21 12.26 9.97 3.93
CA PHE A 21 11.87 9.21 5.11
C PHE A 21 11.63 7.74 4.73
N ASN A 22 11.69 6.86 5.72
CA ASN A 22 11.37 5.46 5.53
C ASN A 22 9.86 5.25 5.53
N TYR A 23 9.39 4.32 4.70
CA TYR A 23 8.01 3.86 4.71
C TYR A 23 7.98 2.33 4.56
N GLU A 24 6.83 1.74 4.82
CA GLU A 24 6.55 0.34 4.55
C GLU A 24 5.18 0.20 3.90
N ILE A 25 4.95 -0.94 3.26
CA ILE A 25 3.67 -1.25 2.62
C ILE A 25 3.12 -2.51 3.27
N VAL A 26 1.90 -2.44 3.78
CA VAL A 26 1.19 -3.61 4.29
C VAL A 26 0.13 -4.00 3.26
N ILE A 27 0.25 -5.20 2.69
CA ILE A 27 -0.66 -5.73 1.68
C ILE A 27 -1.43 -6.88 2.29
N VAL A 28 -2.76 -6.77 2.33
CA VAL A 28 -3.65 -7.84 2.76
C VAL A 28 -4.37 -8.40 1.54
N ASN A 29 -4.02 -9.62 1.14
CA ASN A 29 -4.75 -10.35 0.11
C ASN A 29 -6.03 -10.96 0.72
N ASP A 30 -7.17 -10.34 0.41
CA ASP A 30 -8.49 -10.71 0.91
C ASP A 30 -9.14 -11.85 0.12
N GLY A 31 -8.38 -12.94 -0.09
CA GLY A 31 -8.87 -14.16 -0.74
C GLY A 31 -8.86 -14.13 -2.27
N SER A 32 -7.88 -13.44 -2.89
CA SER A 32 -7.69 -13.53 -4.35
C SER A 32 -7.29 -14.95 -4.74
N THR A 33 -7.90 -15.47 -5.82
CA THR A 33 -7.62 -16.81 -6.38
C THR A 33 -6.77 -16.75 -7.65
N ASP A 34 -6.20 -15.58 -7.95
CA ASP A 34 -5.36 -15.33 -9.12
C ASP A 34 -3.88 -15.19 -8.71
N HIS A 35 -3.05 -14.68 -9.62
CA HIS A 35 -1.61 -14.55 -9.39
C HIS A 35 -1.19 -13.33 -8.54
N THR A 36 -2.10 -12.80 -7.71
CA THR A 36 -1.83 -11.63 -6.85
C THR A 36 -0.57 -11.84 -5.98
N LYS A 37 -0.42 -13.02 -5.38
CA LYS A 37 0.72 -13.35 -4.52
C LYS A 37 2.05 -13.27 -5.27
N GLN A 38 2.11 -13.86 -6.46
CA GLN A 38 3.30 -13.88 -7.30
C GLN A 38 3.73 -12.47 -7.71
N ILE A 39 2.78 -11.56 -7.94
CA ILE A 39 3.09 -10.16 -8.21
C ILE A 39 3.74 -9.53 -6.99
N VAL A 40 3.11 -9.64 -5.81
CA VAL A 40 3.67 -9.06 -4.58
C VAL A 40 5.07 -9.62 -4.25
N GLU A 41 5.27 -10.93 -4.42
CA GLU A 41 6.56 -11.59 -4.21
C GLU A 41 7.67 -10.99 -5.08
N SER A 42 7.35 -10.52 -6.29
CA SER A 42 8.31 -9.90 -7.22
C SER A 42 8.78 -8.48 -6.84
N PHE A 43 8.23 -7.91 -5.77
CA PHE A 43 8.61 -6.60 -5.22
C PHE A 43 9.28 -6.68 -3.83
N LEU A 44 9.40 -7.87 -3.23
CA LEU A 44 9.93 -8.01 -1.87
C LEU A 44 11.40 -7.58 -1.72
N ASP A 45 12.16 -7.60 -2.82
CA ASP A 45 13.55 -7.14 -2.90
C ASP A 45 13.68 -5.61 -3.14
N LYS A 46 12.60 -4.96 -3.58
CA LYS A 46 12.57 -3.53 -3.94
C LYS A 46 11.84 -2.66 -2.93
N LEU A 47 10.82 -3.22 -2.29
CA LEU A 47 9.93 -2.53 -1.38
C LEU A 47 9.87 -3.28 -0.05
N ARG A 48 9.78 -2.51 1.05
CA ARG A 48 9.56 -3.08 2.38
C ARG A 48 8.09 -3.45 2.53
N ILE A 49 7.74 -4.67 2.12
CA ILE A 49 6.36 -5.18 2.11
C ILE A 49 6.16 -6.17 3.26
N THR A 50 5.08 -5.98 4.02
CA THR A 50 4.47 -7.04 4.85
C THR A 50 3.26 -7.58 4.10
N TYR A 51 3.31 -8.85 3.70
CA TYR A 51 2.23 -9.52 2.98
C TYR A 51 1.44 -10.46 3.89
N ILE A 52 0.12 -10.33 3.89
CA ILE A 52 -0.80 -11.09 4.73
C ILE A 52 -1.89 -11.70 3.85
N GLU A 53 -2.22 -12.97 4.04
CA GLU A 53 -3.32 -13.63 3.37
C GLU A 53 -4.46 -13.89 4.35
N GLN A 54 -5.70 -13.67 3.90
CA GLN A 54 -6.90 -14.03 4.63
C GLN A 54 -7.98 -14.58 3.70
N SER A 55 -8.94 -15.33 4.25
CA SER A 55 -10.20 -15.60 3.56
C SER A 55 -10.94 -14.30 3.29
N ASN A 56 -11.67 -14.20 2.16
CA ASN A 56 -12.47 -13.02 1.82
C ASN A 56 -13.41 -12.61 2.97
N LYS A 57 -13.08 -11.49 3.63
CA LYS A 57 -13.83 -10.87 4.73
C LYS A 57 -14.23 -9.42 4.40
N GLY A 58 -13.92 -8.96 3.20
CA GLY A 58 -14.21 -7.63 2.71
C GLY A 58 -13.12 -6.59 3.01
N ARG A 59 -13.11 -5.54 2.20
CA ARG A 59 -12.12 -4.44 2.21
C ARG A 59 -11.89 -3.80 3.58
N SER A 60 -12.95 -3.60 4.36
CA SER A 60 -12.82 -2.99 5.71
C SER A 60 -12.09 -3.93 6.67
N ALA A 61 -12.38 -5.23 6.64
CA ALA A 61 -11.68 -6.21 7.46
C ALA A 61 -10.20 -6.30 7.05
N ALA A 62 -9.92 -6.32 5.74
CA ALA A 62 -8.56 -6.31 5.22
C ALA A 62 -7.77 -5.06 5.66
N ARG A 63 -8.39 -3.87 5.63
CA ARG A 63 -7.76 -2.63 6.12
C ARG A 63 -7.48 -2.67 7.61
N ASN A 64 -8.41 -3.17 8.42
CA ASN A 64 -8.19 -3.28 9.86
C ASN A 64 -7.00 -4.18 10.18
N VAL A 65 -6.89 -5.33 9.50
CA VAL A 65 -5.70 -6.21 9.61
C VAL A 65 -4.43 -5.48 9.17
N ALA A 66 -4.49 -4.69 8.11
CA ALA A 66 -3.33 -3.90 7.66
C ALA A 66 -2.89 -2.87 8.71
N ILE A 67 -3.84 -2.16 9.34
CA ILE A 67 -3.57 -1.18 10.41
C ILE A 67 -2.94 -1.85 11.62
N GLU A 68 -3.48 -3.00 12.06
CA GLU A 68 -2.95 -3.75 13.21
C GLU A 68 -1.50 -4.23 13.00
N ASN A 69 -1.07 -4.39 11.75
CA ASN A 69 0.28 -4.83 11.40
C ASN A 69 1.22 -3.70 10.93
N ALA A 70 0.69 -2.48 10.78
CA ALA A 70 1.47 -1.31 10.41
C ALA A 70 2.32 -0.83 11.60
N LYS A 71 3.55 -0.39 11.32
CA LYS A 71 4.50 0.11 12.34
C LYS A 71 4.75 1.61 12.21
N GLY A 72 4.25 2.24 11.14
CA GLY A 72 4.33 3.67 10.91
C GLY A 72 3.36 4.46 11.80
N GLU A 73 3.72 5.71 12.09
CA GLU A 73 2.88 6.63 12.88
C GLU A 73 1.71 7.21 12.05
N ILE A 74 1.85 7.21 10.72
CA ILE A 74 0.85 7.71 9.78
C ILE A 74 0.39 6.54 8.90
N ILE A 75 -0.93 6.36 8.82
CA ILE A 75 -1.55 5.38 7.94
C ILE A 75 -2.03 6.07 6.68
N LEU A 76 -1.56 5.58 5.53
CA LEU A 76 -2.02 5.98 4.22
C LEU A 76 -2.73 4.79 3.57
N PHE A 77 -3.98 4.97 3.16
CA PHE A 77 -4.71 3.98 2.40
C PHE A 77 -4.50 4.19 0.90
N ASN A 78 -4.15 3.11 0.19
CA ASN A 78 -4.09 3.08 -1.27
C ASN A 78 -4.79 1.81 -1.75
N ASP A 79 -5.61 1.91 -2.80
CA ASP A 79 -6.20 0.72 -3.41
C ASP A 79 -5.21 0.01 -4.32
N ASP A 80 -5.41 -1.28 -4.58
CA ASP A 80 -4.53 -2.10 -5.40
C ASP A 80 -4.56 -1.73 -6.90
N ASP A 81 -5.40 -0.77 -7.27
CA ASP A 81 -5.55 -0.21 -8.61
C ASP A 81 -5.22 1.29 -8.73
N ARG A 82 -4.59 1.88 -7.70
CA ARG A 82 -4.25 3.30 -7.65
C ARG A 82 -2.76 3.53 -7.84
N ILE A 83 -2.42 3.99 -9.04
CA ILE A 83 -1.07 4.43 -9.43
C ILE A 83 -0.83 5.86 -8.93
N VAL A 84 0.26 6.08 -8.21
CA VAL A 84 0.59 7.37 -7.60
C VAL A 84 1.73 8.09 -8.31
N THR A 85 1.79 9.42 -8.15
CA THR A 85 2.89 10.22 -8.70
C THR A 85 4.15 10.10 -7.83
N PRO A 86 5.37 10.34 -8.35
CA PRO A 86 6.61 10.21 -7.57
C PRO A 86 6.71 11.08 -6.31
N GLN A 87 5.90 12.15 -6.19
CA GLN A 87 5.88 13.05 -5.03
C GLN A 87 4.78 12.71 -4.01
N PHE A 88 3.93 11.73 -4.31
CA PHE A 88 2.71 11.45 -3.56
C PHE A 88 2.96 11.28 -2.05
N LEU A 89 3.93 10.44 -1.64
CA LEU A 89 4.21 10.25 -0.21
C LEU A 89 4.69 11.54 0.47
N ASN A 90 5.53 12.34 -0.20
CA ASN A 90 5.99 13.62 0.35
C ASN A 90 4.83 14.60 0.54
N GLU A 91 3.92 14.71 -0.43
CA GLU A 91 2.77 15.61 -0.32
C GLU A 91 1.82 15.16 0.80
N GLN A 92 1.63 13.85 0.98
CA GLN A 92 0.82 13.32 2.07
C GLN A 92 1.44 13.63 3.44
N ILE A 93 2.74 13.40 3.63
CA ILE A 93 3.41 13.67 4.91
C ILE A 93 3.42 15.17 5.25
N LYS A 94 3.59 16.07 4.27
CA LYS A 94 3.57 17.53 4.51
C LYS A 94 2.30 18.01 5.21
N THR A 95 1.17 17.36 4.96
CA THR A 95 -0.12 17.73 5.57
C THR A 95 -0.25 17.31 7.03
N HIS A 96 0.65 16.46 7.52
CA HIS A 96 0.68 15.96 8.90
C HIS A 96 1.67 16.76 9.77
N ASP A 97 1.99 18.00 9.39
CA ASP A 97 2.78 18.94 10.19
C ASP A 97 2.07 19.40 11.47
N LYS A 98 0.76 19.13 11.56
CA LYS A 98 -0.10 19.43 12.70
C LYS A 98 -0.86 18.20 13.17
N PRO A 99 -1.10 18.06 14.49
CA PRO A 99 -1.94 17.00 15.00
C PRO A 99 -3.40 17.19 14.55
N ASN A 100 -4.15 16.08 14.52
CA ASN A 100 -5.60 16.05 14.21
C ASN A 100 -5.97 16.48 12.78
N ILE A 101 -5.10 16.22 11.79
CA ILE A 101 -5.38 16.41 10.37
C ILE A 101 -5.62 15.06 9.69
N VAL A 102 -6.56 15.04 8.75
CA VAL A 102 -6.75 13.94 7.79
C VAL A 102 -6.51 14.51 6.40
N ALA A 103 -5.57 13.90 5.68
CA ALA A 103 -5.30 14.22 4.28
C ALA A 103 -6.24 13.45 3.35
N LEU A 104 -6.71 14.10 2.28
CA LEU A 104 -7.49 13.49 1.21
C LEU A 104 -6.77 13.77 -0.12
N GLY A 105 -6.61 12.76 -0.97
CA GLY A 105 -5.91 12.85 -2.25
C GLY A 105 -6.30 11.72 -3.20
#